data_AF-A0A3B8VCT5-F1
#
_entry.id   AF-A0A3B8VCT5-F1
#
_cell.length_a   1.000
_cell.length_b   1.000
_cell.length_c   1.000
_cell.angle_alpha   90.00
_cell.angle_beta   90.00
_cell.angle_gamma   90.00
#
_symmetry.space_group_name_H-M   'P 1'
#
loop_
_entity.id
_entity.type
_entity.pdbx_description
1 polymer ?
#
loop_
_entity_poly.entity_id
_entity_poly.type
_entity_poly.pdbx_seq_one_letter_code
_entity_poly.pdbx_strand_id
1 'polypeptide(L)'
;MVFSNRYYSALLFSLLLTFASSLAMGQSSPMYPSSNYNEAIPTPTSFLGYEIGDDLTEHYQMLGYIRELEKAAPERVKLIQIGMTQERRP
;
A
#
# COMPACT_ATOMS: atom_id res chain seq x y z
N MET A 1 48.69 6.52 22.65
CA MET A 1 48.00 5.83 21.53
C MET A 1 46.49 5.77 21.82
N VAL A 2 45.78 6.91 21.84
CA VAL A 2 44.35 7.02 22.26
C VAL A 2 43.45 7.61 21.15
N PHE A 3 44.04 8.02 20.02
CA PHE A 3 43.31 8.69 18.94
C PHE A 3 42.46 7.73 18.09
N SER A 4 42.84 6.46 17.91
CA SER A 4 42.10 5.51 17.07
C SER A 4 40.69 5.21 17.60
N ASN A 5 40.53 5.13 18.92
CA ASN A 5 39.26 4.75 19.57
C ASN A 5 38.12 5.77 19.34
N ARG A 6 38.46 7.05 19.15
CA ARG A 6 37.47 8.13 18.93
C ARG A 6 36.82 8.06 17.55
N TYR A 7 37.54 7.58 16.55
CA TYR A 7 37.01 7.40 15.19
C TYR A 7 36.12 6.15 15.10
N TYR A 8 36.47 5.06 15.80
CA TYR A 8 35.62 3.87 15.88
C TYR A 8 34.28 4.15 16.58
N SER A 9 34.28 4.96 17.65
CA SER A 9 33.03 5.40 18.29
C SER A 9 32.17 6.26 17.37
N ALA A 10 32.77 7.13 16.55
CA ALA A 10 32.03 7.94 15.58
C ALA A 10 31.47 7.09 14.42
N LEU A 11 32.24 6.12 13.93
CA LEU A 11 31.80 5.18 12.89
C LEU A 11 30.66 4.29 13.38
N LEU A 12 30.76 3.73 14.59
CA LEU A 12 29.69 2.96 15.21
C LEU A 12 28.42 3.80 15.42
N PHE A 13 28.57 5.05 15.86
CA PHE A 13 27.43 5.95 16.03
C PHE A 13 26.76 6.31 14.70
N SER A 14 27.53 6.55 13.64
CA SER A 14 26.99 6.81 12.31
C SER A 14 26.26 5.60 11.71
N LEU A 15 26.80 4.38 11.94
CA LEU A 15 26.18 3.13 11.50
C LEU A 15 24.85 2.89 12.26
N LEU A 16 24.85 3.15 13.57
CA LEU A 16 23.65 3.06 14.40
C LEU A 16 22.56 4.05 13.95
N LEU A 17 22.94 5.28 13.58
CA LEU A 17 22.01 6.29 13.07
C LEU A 17 21.36 5.85 11.75
N THR A 18 22.14 5.31 10.81
CA THR A 18 21.59 4.84 9.54
C THR A 18 20.64 3.64 9.70
N PHE A 19 20.92 2.75 10.66
CA PHE A 19 20.04 1.62 10.95
C PHE A 19 18.72 2.07 11.59
N ALA A 20 18.77 3.06 12.50
CA ALA A 20 17.58 3.60 13.14
C ALA A 20 16.59 4.24 12.15
N SER A 21 17.07 4.87 11.08
CA SER A 21 16.22 5.45 10.03
C SER A 21 15.42 4.41 9.24
N SER A 22 15.91 3.17 9.12
CA SER A 22 15.20 2.10 8.40
C SER A 22 13.97 1.56 9.14
N LEU A 23 13.82 1.88 10.43
CA LEU A 23 12.67 1.47 11.25
C LEU A 23 11.46 2.41 11.11
N ALA A 24 11.60 3.55 10.41
CA ALA A 24 10.53 4.51 10.19
C ALA A 24 9.60 4.09 9.03
N MET A 25 9.10 2.85 9.04
CA MET A 25 8.00 2.47 8.16
C MET A 25 6.69 2.93 8.81
N GLY A 26 5.95 3.81 8.14
CA GLY A 26 4.62 4.24 8.59
C GLY A 26 3.70 3.02 8.72
N GLN A 27 3.04 2.86 9.86
CA GLN A 27 2.07 1.80 10.08
C GLN A 27 0.76 2.19 9.39
N SER A 28 0.45 1.59 8.24
CA SER A 28 -0.86 1.74 7.61
C SER A 28 -1.92 1.12 8.53
N SER A 29 -2.87 1.92 9.02
CA SER A 29 -3.97 1.40 9.84
C SER A 29 -4.85 0.47 8.98
N PRO A 30 -5.32 -0.67 9.52
CA PRO A 30 -6.32 -1.48 8.84
C PRO A 30 -7.54 -0.61 8.49
N MET A 31 -8.06 -0.77 7.27
CA MET A 31 -9.21 0.01 6.77
C MET A 31 -10.43 -0.15 7.69
N TYR A 32 -10.66 -1.37 8.18
CA TYR A 32 -11.64 -1.69 9.20
C TYR A 32 -10.95 -2.32 10.41
N PRO A 33 -11.08 -1.73 11.61
CA PRO A 33 -10.49 -2.28 12.82
C PRO A 33 -11.07 -3.68 13.10
N SER A 34 -10.22 -4.58 13.58
CA SER A 34 -10.58 -5.97 13.94
C SER A 34 -11.03 -6.87 12.78
N SER A 35 -10.71 -6.52 11.54
CA SER A 35 -11.00 -7.36 10.36
C SER A 35 -9.83 -8.30 10.05
N ASN A 36 -10.13 -9.55 9.71
CA ASN A 36 -9.15 -10.51 9.19
C ASN A 36 -9.09 -10.39 7.66
N TYR A 37 -8.03 -9.75 7.16
CA TYR A 37 -7.82 -9.57 5.72
C TYR A 37 -7.11 -10.80 5.13
N ASN A 38 -7.58 -11.25 3.97
CA ASN A 38 -6.86 -12.25 3.18
C ASN A 38 -5.74 -11.57 2.40
N GLU A 39 -4.48 -11.90 2.71
CA GLU A 39 -3.29 -11.34 2.06
C GLU A 39 -3.20 -11.62 0.56
N ALA A 40 -3.93 -12.64 0.07
CA ALA A 40 -4.00 -12.91 -1.37
C ALA A 40 -4.86 -11.89 -2.15
N ILE A 41 -5.68 -11.09 -1.46
CA ILE A 41 -6.51 -10.05 -2.07
C ILE A 41 -5.70 -8.75 -2.11
N PRO A 42 -5.50 -8.14 -3.30
CA PRO A 42 -4.74 -6.91 -3.41
C PRO A 42 -5.41 -5.78 -2.63
N THR A 43 -4.60 -4.97 -1.96
CA THR A 43 -5.07 -3.77 -1.27
C THR A 43 -5.22 -2.62 -2.28
N PRO A 44 -6.05 -1.60 -1.98
CA PRO A 44 -6.15 -0.40 -2.79
C PRO A 44 -4.77 0.23 -3.03
N THR A 45 -3.96 0.35 -1.98
CA THR A 45 -2.61 0.92 -2.07
C THR A 45 -1.68 0.08 -2.96
N SER A 46 -1.74 -1.25 -2.90
CA SER A 46 -0.92 -2.10 -3.77
C SER A 46 -1.29 -1.99 -5.26
N PHE A 47 -2.56 -1.70 -5.57
CA PHE A 47 -3.04 -1.60 -6.94
C PHE A 47 -2.94 -0.17 -7.50
N LEU A 48 -3.32 0.83 -6.70
CA LEU A 48 -3.40 2.24 -7.08
C LEU A 48 -2.06 2.97 -6.86
N GLY A 49 -1.25 2.55 -5.90
CA GLY A 49 0.02 3.19 -5.54
C GLY A 49 -0.07 4.32 -4.51
N TYR A 50 -1.26 4.57 -3.94
CA TYR A 50 -1.51 5.58 -2.91
C TYR A 50 -2.59 5.12 -1.93
N GLU A 51 -2.66 5.69 -0.72
CA GLU A 51 -3.67 5.33 0.27
C GLU A 51 -5.04 5.92 -0.08
N ILE A 52 -6.11 5.32 0.43
CA ILE A 52 -7.46 5.85 0.22
C ILE A 52 -7.56 7.21 0.89
N GLY A 53 -7.89 8.23 0.09
CA GLY A 53 -8.07 9.61 0.55
C GLY A 53 -6.90 10.54 0.20
N ASP A 54 -5.75 10.00 -0.22
CA ASP A 54 -4.58 10.81 -0.60
C ASP A 54 -4.73 11.47 -1.97
N ASP A 55 -5.38 10.80 -2.93
CA ASP A 55 -5.55 11.29 -4.30
C ASP A 55 -6.93 10.94 -4.88
N LEU A 56 -7.35 11.69 -5.90
CA LEU A 56 -8.54 11.42 -6.67
C LEU A 56 -8.33 10.16 -7.52
N THR A 57 -9.16 9.15 -7.27
CA THR A 57 -9.15 7.92 -8.07
C THR A 57 -10.05 8.09 -9.29
N GLU A 58 -9.46 8.01 -10.48
CA GLU A 58 -10.20 8.09 -11.74
C GLU A 58 -11.12 6.87 -11.92
N HIS A 59 -12.24 7.08 -12.63
CA HIS A 59 -13.24 6.02 -12.81
C HIS A 59 -12.65 4.73 -13.42
N TYR A 60 -11.72 4.83 -14.37
CA TYR A 60 -11.11 3.66 -15.00
C TYR A 60 -10.20 2.88 -14.02
N GLN A 61 -9.54 3.57 -13.09
CA GLN A 61 -8.70 2.95 -12.06
C GLN A 61 -9.58 2.23 -11.03
N MET A 62 -10.67 2.87 -10.60
CA MET A 62 -11.66 2.28 -9.71
C MET A 62 -12.26 1.01 -10.33
N LEU A 63 -12.69 1.08 -11.59
CA LEU A 63 -13.23 -0.07 -12.32
C LEU A 63 -12.16 -1.17 -12.52
N GLY A 64 -10.91 -0.78 -12.76
CA GLY A 64 -9.77 -1.70 -12.80
C GLY A 64 -9.62 -2.46 -11.48
N TYR A 65 -9.64 -1.76 -10.35
CA TYR A 65 -9.53 -2.37 -9.04
C TYR A 65 -10.70 -3.32 -8.74
N ILE A 66 -11.94 -2.93 -9.07
CA ILE A 66 -13.11 -3.80 -8.88
C ILE A 66 -12.99 -5.09 -9.71
N ARG A 67 -12.46 -5.02 -10.95
CA ARG A 67 -12.18 -6.22 -11.76
C ARG A 67 -11.11 -7.10 -11.14
N GLU A 68 -10.05 -6.53 -10.58
CA GLU A 68 -9.04 -7.31 -9.87
C GLU A 68 -9.61 -7.98 -8.61
N LEU A 69 -10.52 -7.33 -7.89
CA LEU A 69 -11.22 -7.95 -6.76
C LEU A 69 -12.11 -9.12 -7.18
N GLU A 70 -12.85 -8.99 -8.29
CA GLU A 70 -13.63 -10.10 -8.85
C GLU A 70 -12.73 -11.29 -9.21
N LYS A 71 -11.55 -11.05 -9.80
CA LYS A 71 -10.59 -12.11 -10.12
C LYS A 71 -9.98 -12.75 -8.87
N ALA A 72 -9.65 -11.95 -7.86
CA ALA A 72 -8.97 -12.41 -6.65
C ALA A 72 -9.92 -13.12 -5.66
N ALA A 73 -11.22 -12.81 -5.68
CA ALA A 73 -12.22 -13.40 -4.79
C ALA A 73 -13.58 -13.59 -5.50
N PRO A 74 -13.66 -14.46 -6.54
CA PRO A 74 -14.86 -14.61 -7.36
C PRO A 74 -16.07 -15.16 -6.58
N GLU A 75 -15.83 -15.89 -5.49
CA GLU A 75 -16.85 -16.33 -4.54
C GLU A 75 -17.48 -15.20 -3.71
N ARG A 76 -16.85 -14.02 -3.64
CA ARG A 76 -17.30 -12.88 -2.83
C ARG A 76 -17.73 -11.66 -3.66
N VAL A 77 -17.16 -11.50 -4.85
CA VAL A 77 -17.34 -10.33 -5.70
C VAL A 77 -17.71 -10.77 -7.10
N LYS A 78 -18.76 -10.16 -7.66
CA LYS A 78 -19.18 -10.37 -9.05
C LYS A 78 -19.50 -9.02 -9.69
N LEU A 79 -18.85 -8.71 -10.81
CA LEU A 79 -19.06 -7.51 -11.57
C LEU A 79 -20.08 -7.77 -12.68
N ILE A 80 -21.18 -7.01 -12.67
CA ILE A 80 -22.26 -7.13 -13.64
C ILE A 80 -22.46 -5.78 -14.31
N GLN A 81 -22.36 -5.74 -15.62
CA GLN A 81 -22.68 -4.55 -16.39
C GLN A 81 -24.20 -4.41 -16.53
N ILE A 82 -24.75 -3.28 -16.09
CA ILE A 82 -26.20 -3.01 -16.10
C ILE A 82 -26.65 -2.13 -17.28
N GLY A 83 -25.71 -1.51 -17.98
CA GLY A 83 -26.02 -0.60 -19.06
C GLY A 83 -24.78 0.11 -19.59
N MET A 84 -25.01 1.19 -20.33
CA MET A 84 -23.99 2.08 -20.84
C MET A 84 -24.46 3.52 -20.65
N THR A 85 -23.54 4.41 -20.31
CA THR A 85 -23.81 5.86 -20.31
C THR A 85 -23.93 6.40 -21.74
N GLN A 86 -24.44 7.63 -21.89
CA GLN A 86 -24.49 8.32 -23.18
C GLN A 86 -23.09 8.53 -23.80
N GLU A 87 -22.05 8.60 -22.96
CA GLU A 87 -20.64 8.67 -23.38
C GLU A 87 -20.04 7.30 -23.73
N ARG A 88 -20.84 6.24 -23.74
CA ARG A 88 -20.40 4.85 -23.98
C ARG A 88 -19.44 4.32 -22.92
N ARG A 89 -19.59 4.76 -21.67
CA ARG A 89 -18.92 4.15 -20.51
C ARG A 89 -19.78 3.03 -19.93
N PRO A 90 -19.20 1.84 -19.68
CA PRO A 90 -19.90 0.70 -19.08
C PRO A 90 -20.21 0.89 -17.59
#